data_AF-A0A3D8K2F1-F1
#
_entry.id   AF-A0A3D8K2F1-F1
#
_cell.length_a   1.000
_cell.length_b   1.000
_cell.length_c   1.000
_cell.angle_alpha   90.00
_cell.angle_beta   90.00
_cell.angle_gamma   90.00
#
_symmetry.space_group_name_H-M   'P 1'
#
loop_
_entity.id
_entity.type
_entity.pdbx_description
1 polymer ?
#
loop_
_entity_poly.entity_id
_entity_poly.type
_entity_poly.pdbx_seq_one_letter_code
_entity_poly.pdbx_strand_id
1 'polypeptide(L)'
;MIQSFEQQIDGRTLQFCASLAEGESKQRVIISRDDSAETLVVFETTGLIGSLKAGMAAPEQLIADAIKKACDEGLIERALDTGAIQNATL
;
A
#
# COMPACT_ATOMS: atom_id res chain seq x y z
N MET A 1 1.68 10.01 7.27
CA MET A 1 2.47 8.94 7.93
C MET A 1 3.08 8.07 6.85
N ILE A 2 4.34 7.65 7.02
CA ILE A 2 5.07 6.81 6.08
C ILE A 2 5.76 5.69 6.86
N GLN A 3 5.76 4.46 6.35
CA GLN A 3 6.52 3.33 6.86
C GLN A 3 7.36 2.73 5.74
N SER A 4 8.65 2.51 5.98
CA SER A 4 9.51 1.79 5.04
C SER A 4 9.53 0.30 5.39
N PHE A 5 9.63 -0.54 4.37
CA PHE A 5 9.74 -1.99 4.54
C PHE A 5 10.61 -2.60 3.43
N GLU A 6 11.09 -3.81 3.70
CA GLU A 6 11.90 -4.59 2.76
C GLU A 6 11.08 -5.77 2.24
N GLN A 7 11.25 -6.09 0.96
CA GLN A 7 10.70 -7.30 0.36
C GLN A 7 11.74 -7.94 -0.55
N GLN A 8 11.79 -9.28 -0.53
CA GLN A 8 12.65 -10.04 -1.43
C GLN A 8 11.93 -10.30 -2.75
N ILE A 9 12.47 -9.78 -3.85
CA ILE A 9 11.93 -9.95 -5.21
C ILE A 9 13.08 -10.42 -6.09
N ASP A 10 12.89 -11.52 -6.82
CA ASP A 10 13.91 -12.14 -7.69
C ASP A 10 15.27 -12.36 -7.00
N GLY A 11 15.23 -12.74 -5.71
CA GLY A 11 16.43 -12.97 -4.91
C GLY A 11 17.17 -11.70 -4.48
N ARG A 12 16.63 -10.51 -4.74
CA ARG A 12 17.16 -9.22 -4.28
C ARG A 12 16.26 -8.62 -3.21
N THR A 13 16.86 -8.10 -2.14
CA THR A 13 16.11 -7.28 -1.17
C THR A 13 15.94 -5.88 -1.74
N LEU A 14 14.69 -5.44 -1.87
CA LEU A 14 14.33 -4.09 -2.31
C LEU A 14 13.63 -3.34 -1.18
N GLN A 15 13.80 -2.01 -1.15
CA GLN A 15 13.18 -1.12 -0.16
C GLN A 15 12.01 -0.35 -0.78
N PHE A 16 10.94 -0.30 -0.01
CA PHE A 16 9.69 0.35 -0.38
C PHE A 16 9.17 1.22 0.76
N CYS A 17 8.32 2.18 0.41
CA CYS A 17 7.60 3.00 1.35
C CYS A 17 6.10 2.78 1.19
N ALA A 18 5.39 2.66 2.30
CA ALA A 18 3.94 2.69 2.35
C ALA A 18 3.48 3.96 3.08
N SER A 19 2.57 4.71 2.49
CA SER A 19 2.06 5.96 3.06
C SER A 19 0.55 6.07 2.92
N LEU A 20 -0.08 6.72 3.90
CA LEU A 20 -1.47 7.12 3.80
C LEU A 20 -1.56 8.42 3.01
N ALA A 21 -2.37 8.39 1.95
CA ALA A 21 -2.72 9.56 1.16
C ALA A 21 -4.20 9.88 1.34
N GLU A 22 -4.50 11.16 1.48
CA GLU A 22 -5.87 11.68 1.51
C GLU A 22 -6.21 12.16 0.09
N GLY A 23 -7.13 11.44 -0.58
CA GLY A 23 -7.76 11.92 -1.81
C GLY A 23 -9.03 12.72 -1.50
N GLU A 24 -9.59 13.42 -2.50
CA GLU A 24 -10.74 14.35 -2.38
C GLU A 24 -11.96 13.83 -1.59
N SER A 25 -12.10 12.51 -1.36
CA SER A 25 -13.13 11.94 -0.48
C SER A 25 -12.79 10.59 0.16
N LYS A 26 -11.56 10.08 0.01
CA LYS A 26 -11.19 8.69 0.37
C LYS A 26 -9.77 8.62 0.91
N GLN A 27 -9.59 7.87 2.01
CA GLN A 27 -8.25 7.45 2.43
C GLN A 27 -7.74 6.37 1.48
N ARG A 28 -6.43 6.42 1.20
CA ARG A 28 -5.75 5.45 0.33
C ARG A 28 -4.41 5.11 0.96
N VAL A 29 -3.96 3.87 0.78
CA VAL A 29 -2.57 3.50 1.09
C VAL A 29 -1.83 3.38 -0.24
N ILE A 30 -0.71 4.07 -0.35
CA ILE A 30 0.16 4.06 -1.53
C ILE A 30 1.45 3.35 -1.15
N ILE A 31 1.86 2.38 -1.96
CA ILE A 31 3.18 1.75 -1.88
C ILE A 31 4.02 2.25 -3.06
N SER A 32 5.20 2.77 -2.75
CA SER A 32 6.16 3.29 -3.72
C SER A 32 7.56 2.73 -3.48
N ARG A 33 8.44 2.83 -4.49
CA ARG A 33 9.87 2.60 -4.28
C ARG A 33 10.47 3.67 -3.36
N ASP A 34 11.41 3.26 -2.52
CA ASP A 34 12.15 4.17 -1.63
C ASP A 34 13.11 5.08 -2.42
N ASP A 35 13.76 4.55 -3.46
CA ASP A 35 14.81 5.23 -4.22
C ASP A 35 14.32 6.29 -5.22
N SER A 36 13.12 6.11 -5.75
CA SER A 36 12.60 6.84 -6.91
C SER A 36 11.22 7.46 -6.68
N ALA A 37 10.57 7.15 -5.55
CA ALA A 37 9.18 7.50 -5.25
C ALA A 37 8.17 7.04 -6.33
N GLU A 38 8.56 6.07 -7.17
CA GLU A 38 7.69 5.48 -8.17
C GLU A 38 6.54 4.73 -7.48
N THR A 39 5.31 5.07 -7.80
CA THR A 39 4.11 4.41 -7.24
C THR A 39 3.91 3.06 -7.89
N LEU A 40 3.78 2.01 -7.06
CA LEU A 40 3.61 0.63 -7.51
C LEU A 40 2.21 0.10 -7.21
N VAL A 41 1.69 0.39 -6.02
CA VAL A 41 0.39 -0.13 -5.55
C VAL A 41 -0.42 0.99 -4.90
N VAL A 42 -1.72 1.02 -5.19
CA VAL A 42 -2.69 1.92 -4.56
C VAL A 42 -3.85 1.10 -4.02
N PHE A 43 -4.03 1.12 -2.71
CA PHE A 43 -5.19 0.55 -2.03
C PHE A 43 -6.25 1.63 -1.79
N GLU A 44 -7.43 1.47 -2.41
CA GLU A 44 -8.61 2.23 -2.03
C GLU A 44 -9.17 1.67 -0.70
N THR A 45 -9.41 2.52 0.30
CA THR A 45 -10.08 2.09 1.53
C THR A 45 -11.61 2.29 1.46
N THR A 46 -12.18 2.35 0.25
CA THR A 46 -13.62 2.58 0.05
C THR A 46 -14.46 1.50 0.69
N GLY A 47 -15.20 1.87 1.73
CA GLY A 47 -16.08 0.97 2.45
C GLY A 47 -15.99 1.13 3.97
N LEU A 48 -14.87 1.66 4.47
CA LEU A 48 -14.71 1.93 5.91
C LEU A 48 -15.51 3.14 6.41
N ILE A 49 -16.05 3.97 5.49
CA ILE A 49 -16.69 5.26 5.82
C ILE A 49 -18.11 5.11 6.40
N GLY A 50 -18.79 3.97 6.17
CA GLY A 50 -20.15 3.74 6.70
C GLY A 50 -20.22 3.27 8.16
N SER A 51 -19.12 2.73 8.70
CA SER A 51 -19.04 2.16 10.04
C SER A 51 -18.17 3.01 11.00
N LEU A 52 -17.92 4.27 10.62
CA LEU A 52 -17.08 5.29 11.29
C LEU A 52 -17.63 5.77 12.66
N LYS A 53 -18.12 4.86 13.51
CA LYS A 53 -18.42 5.18 14.91
C LYS A 53 -17.91 4.18 15.95
N ALA A 54 -17.27 3.05 15.59
CA ALA A 54 -17.04 2.00 16.59
C ALA A 54 -15.66 1.29 16.64
N GLY A 55 -14.65 1.65 15.83
CA GLY A 55 -13.33 1.01 16.00
C GLY A 55 -12.38 1.21 14.81
N MET A 56 -11.78 2.40 14.70
CA MET A 56 -10.74 2.62 13.70
C MET A 56 -9.53 1.73 14.02
N ALA A 57 -9.15 0.89 13.06
CA ALA A 57 -7.78 0.43 12.95
C ALA A 57 -6.89 1.68 12.85
N ALA A 58 -5.83 1.76 13.66
CA ALA A 58 -4.93 2.91 13.66
C ALA A 58 -4.37 3.14 12.24
N PRO A 59 -4.01 4.38 11.85
CA PRO A 59 -3.33 4.66 10.58
C PRO A 59 -2.16 3.70 10.29
N GLU A 60 -1.47 3.28 11.34
CA GLU A 60 -0.36 2.31 11.32
C GLU A 60 -0.82 0.91 10.91
N GLN A 61 -1.98 0.49 11.41
CA GLN A 61 -2.60 -0.80 11.10
C GLN A 61 -3.06 -0.85 9.63
N LEU A 62 -3.64 0.24 9.10
CA LEU A 62 -4.02 0.31 7.68
C LEU A 62 -2.80 0.15 6.76
N ILE A 63 -1.69 0.79 7.13
CA ILE A 63 -0.44 0.65 6.39
C ILE A 63 0.11 -0.78 6.52
N ALA A 64 0.10 -1.36 7.72
CA ALA A 64 0.57 -2.73 7.94
C ALA A 64 -0.26 -3.77 7.16
N ASP A 65 -1.58 -3.63 7.16
CA ASP A 65 -2.49 -4.50 6.41
C ASP A 65 -2.26 -4.38 4.90
N ALA A 66 -2.03 -3.17 4.40
CA ALA A 66 -1.74 -2.92 3.00
C ALA A 66 -0.39 -3.54 2.56
N ILE A 67 0.65 -3.38 3.39
CA ILE A 67 1.96 -4.03 3.14
C ILE A 67 1.78 -5.54 3.10
N LYS A 68 1.13 -6.11 4.12
CA LYS A 68 0.89 -7.55 4.21
C LYS A 68 0.15 -8.06 2.98
N LYS A 69 -0.93 -7.40 2.57
CA LYS A 69 -1.73 -7.79 1.40
C LYS A 69 -0.94 -7.68 0.11
N ALA A 70 -0.15 -6.61 -0.07
CA ALA A 70 0.68 -6.43 -1.25
C ALA A 70 1.73 -7.55 -1.40
N CYS A 71 2.34 -7.97 -0.30
CA CYS A 71 3.27 -9.11 -0.27
C CYS A 71 2.55 -10.43 -0.51
N ASP A 72 1.45 -10.69 0.20
CA ASP A 72 0.71 -11.96 0.12
C ASP A 72 0.12 -12.20 -1.28
N GLU A 73 -0.28 -11.13 -2.00
CA GLU A 73 -0.86 -11.19 -3.34
C GLU A 73 0.15 -10.93 -4.48
N GLY A 74 1.42 -10.68 -4.17
CA GLY A 74 2.47 -10.40 -5.16
C GLY A 74 2.19 -9.16 -6.01
N LEU A 75 1.55 -8.13 -5.43
CA LEU A 75 1.15 -6.93 -6.17
C LEU A 75 2.35 -6.07 -6.56
N ILE A 76 3.39 -6.04 -5.72
CA ILE A 76 4.61 -5.26 -5.98
C ILE A 76 5.37 -5.90 -7.14
N GLU A 77 5.53 -7.22 -7.13
CA GLU A 77 6.14 -8.00 -8.20
C GLU A 77 5.39 -7.80 -9.52
N ARG A 78 4.06 -7.83 -9.49
CA ARG A 78 3.24 -7.59 -10.69
C ARG A 78 3.40 -6.15 -11.20
N ALA A 79 3.49 -5.15 -10.32
CA ALA A 79 3.74 -3.77 -10.73
C ALA A 79 5.08 -3.63 -11.44
N LEU A 80 6.10 -4.30 -10.92
CA LEU A 80 7.45 -4.31 -11.48
C LEU A 80 7.54 -5.03 -12.82
N ASP A 81 6.86 -6.18 -12.96
CA ASP A 81 6.83 -6.98 -14.19
C ASP A 81 6.08 -6.26 -15.32
N THR A 82 4.93 -5.66 -14.99
CA THR A 82 4.04 -5.04 -15.99
C THR A 82 4.35 -3.57 -16.27
N GLY A 83 5.07 -2.90 -15.36
CA GLY A 83 5.23 -1.44 -15.37
C GLY A 83 3.94 -0.67 -15.09
N ALA A 84 2.86 -1.35 -14.68
CA ALA A 84 1.56 -0.75 -14.42
C ALA A 84 1.27 -0.69 -12.92
N ILE A 85 0.65 0.42 -12.48
CA ILE A 85 0.20 0.60 -11.09
C ILE A 85 -0.87 -0.46 -10.78
N GLN A 86 -0.72 -1.16 -9.66
CA GLN A 86 -1.71 -2.11 -9.18
C GLN A 86 -2.72 -1.41 -8.28
N ASN A 87 -3.98 -1.39 -8.69
CA ASN A 87 -5.09 -0.88 -7.88
C ASN A 87 -5.79 -2.04 -7.18
N ALA A 88 -5.94 -1.94 -5.86
CA ALA A 88 -6.62 -2.94 -5.04
C ALA A 88 -7.52 -2.27 -3.99
N THR A 89 -8.38 -3.06 -3.34
CA THR A 89 -9.13 -2.63 -2.16
C THR A 89 -8.50 -3.28 -0.93
N LEU A 90 -8.35 -2.52 0.15
CA LEU A 90 -7.81 -3.04 1.41
C LEU A 90 -8.82 -3.97 2.10
#